data_AF-A0A2N1NXV6-F1
#
_entry.id   AF-A0A2N1NXV6-F1
#
_cell.length_a   1.000
_cell.length_b   1.000
_cell.length_c   1.000
_cell.angle_alpha   90.00
_cell.angle_beta   90.00
_cell.angle_gamma   90.00
#
_symmetry.space_group_name_H-M   'P 1'
#
loop_
_entity.id
_entity.type
_entity.pdbx_description
1 polymer ?
#
loop_
_entity_poly.entity_id
_entity_poly.type
_entity_poly.pdbx_seq_one_letter_code
_entity_poly.pdbx_strand_id
1 'polypeptide(L)'
;MCEWKKHLLISSFPNLQYLKTAILASCEYHALIEKSIGNILEINILHTFDQNREYTNKLIKAIAEKCPKIENLTINAELENLGGIKEILLNCTQLKMINLSTDNKEKNNCDKLLEILTNYSPKTLYEFSFNENWKFSIEGLEIFF
;
A
#
# COMPACT_ATOMS: atom_id res chain seq x y z
N MET A 1 -25.11 -2.95 3.33
CA MET A 1 -24.20 -3.48 2.30
C MET A 1 -24.25 -2.53 1.11
N CYS A 2 -23.14 -1.90 0.74
CA CYS A 2 -23.10 -0.90 -0.33
C CYS A 2 -23.51 -1.57 -1.66
N GLU A 3 -24.44 -0.98 -2.41
CA GLU A 3 -24.94 -1.49 -3.70
C GLU A 3 -23.80 -1.69 -4.72
N TRP A 4 -22.77 -0.84 -4.61
CA TRP A 4 -21.46 -0.97 -5.28
C TRP A 4 -20.83 -2.37 -5.17
N LYS A 5 -20.94 -3.03 -4.00
CA LYS A 5 -20.37 -4.37 -3.76
C LYS A 5 -20.98 -5.43 -4.67
N LYS A 6 -22.28 -5.36 -4.95
CA LYS A 6 -22.96 -6.32 -5.82
C LYS A 6 -22.45 -6.23 -7.25
N HIS A 7 -22.23 -5.00 -7.74
CA HIS A 7 -21.71 -4.77 -9.08
C HIS A 7 -20.23 -5.18 -9.22
N LEU A 8 -19.41 -4.95 -8.20
CA LEU A 8 -18.01 -5.39 -8.19
C LEU A 8 -17.85 -6.92 -8.29
N LEU A 9 -18.71 -7.68 -7.61
CA LEU A 9 -18.60 -9.14 -7.59
C LEU A 9 -18.74 -9.77 -8.98
N ILE A 10 -19.58 -9.18 -9.84
CA ILE A 10 -19.86 -9.67 -11.20
C ILE A 10 -19.04 -8.94 -12.29
N SER A 11 -18.26 -7.93 -11.92
CA SER A 11 -17.43 -7.16 -12.87
C SER A 11 -16.06 -7.81 -13.06
N SER A 12 -15.45 -7.52 -14.21
CA SER A 12 -14.05 -7.85 -14.51
C SER A 12 -13.37 -6.61 -15.08
N PHE A 13 -12.13 -6.36 -14.66
CA PHE A 13 -11.37 -5.19 -15.08
C PHE A 13 -10.02 -5.61 -15.70
N PRO A 14 -10.04 -6.37 -16.81
CA PRO A 14 -8.82 -6.99 -17.35
C PRO A 14 -7.81 -5.96 -17.88
N ASN A 15 -8.30 -4.78 -18.25
CA ASN A 15 -7.50 -3.68 -18.80
C ASN A 15 -7.21 -2.58 -17.76
N LEU A 16 -7.54 -2.79 -16.48
CA LEU A 16 -7.28 -1.79 -15.45
C LEU A 16 -5.78 -1.71 -15.17
N GLN A 17 -5.23 -0.53 -15.46
CA GLN A 17 -3.81 -0.22 -15.26
C GLN A 17 -3.60 0.83 -14.16
N TYR A 18 -4.57 1.72 -13.93
CA TYR A 18 -4.46 2.84 -13.01
C TYR A 18 -5.67 2.86 -12.07
N LEU A 19 -5.42 2.68 -10.78
CA LEU A 19 -6.44 2.77 -9.73
C LEU A 19 -6.14 3.98 -8.85
N LYS A 20 -6.78 5.11 -9.12
CA LYS A 20 -6.58 6.37 -8.39
C LYS A 20 -7.88 6.82 -7.74
N THR A 21 -7.83 7.23 -6.47
CA THR A 21 -9.00 7.63 -5.70
C THR A 21 -8.71 8.91 -4.92
N ALA A 22 -9.70 9.79 -4.80
CA ALA A 22 -9.54 11.10 -4.17
C ALA A 22 -10.03 11.14 -2.72
N ILE A 23 -10.17 9.99 -2.04
CA ILE A 23 -10.90 9.72 -0.78
C ILE A 23 -12.29 9.12 -1.05
N LEU A 24 -12.41 7.79 -0.98
CA LEU A 24 -13.71 7.17 -0.63
C LEU A 24 -13.63 6.48 0.73
N ALA A 25 -14.63 6.78 1.55
CA ALA A 25 -14.92 6.03 2.75
C ALA A 25 -15.35 4.60 2.37
N SER A 26 -14.74 3.60 3.02
CA SER A 26 -15.29 2.24 3.17
C SER A 26 -15.43 1.33 1.94
N CYS A 27 -14.72 1.59 0.84
CA CYS A 27 -14.79 0.70 -0.33
C CYS A 27 -13.76 -0.43 -0.27
N GLU A 28 -14.20 -1.65 -0.58
CA GLU A 28 -13.38 -2.87 -0.72
C GLU A 28 -12.46 -2.77 -1.95
N TYR A 29 -11.50 -1.83 -1.98
CA TYR A 29 -10.60 -1.63 -3.11
C TYR A 29 -9.80 -2.88 -3.47
N HIS A 30 -9.56 -3.77 -2.51
CA HIS A 30 -8.99 -5.09 -2.75
C HIS A 30 -9.78 -5.89 -3.80
N ALA A 31 -11.11 -5.76 -3.84
CA ALA A 31 -11.93 -6.44 -4.83
C ALA A 31 -11.67 -5.92 -6.26
N LEU A 32 -11.36 -4.62 -6.43
CA LEU A 32 -10.96 -4.09 -7.74
C LEU A 32 -9.63 -4.69 -8.19
N ILE A 33 -8.68 -4.84 -7.27
CA ILE A 33 -7.37 -5.44 -7.52
C ILE A 33 -7.50 -6.92 -7.87
N GLU A 34 -8.29 -7.69 -7.13
CA GLU A 34 -8.56 -9.11 -7.39
C GLU A 34 -9.22 -9.35 -8.76
N LYS A 35 -9.98 -8.37 -9.26
CA LYS A 35 -10.64 -8.40 -10.57
C LYS A 35 -9.78 -7.80 -11.70
N SER A 36 -8.63 -7.23 -11.35
CA SER A 36 -7.59 -6.87 -12.30
C SER A 36 -6.68 -8.08 -12.48
N ILE A 37 -6.51 -8.55 -13.71
CA ILE A 37 -5.73 -9.76 -14.02
C ILE A 37 -4.20 -9.55 -13.89
N GLY A 38 -3.78 -8.73 -12.94
CA GLY A 38 -2.37 -8.38 -12.68
C GLY A 38 -1.77 -7.35 -13.63
N ASN A 39 -2.60 -6.51 -14.24
CA ASN A 39 -2.16 -5.47 -15.18
C ASN A 39 -2.04 -4.07 -14.57
N ILE A 40 -2.26 -3.92 -13.25
CA ILE A 40 -2.13 -2.63 -12.56
C ILE A 40 -0.67 -2.18 -12.56
N LEU A 41 -0.45 -0.94 -13.00
CA LEU A 41 0.82 -0.22 -13.02
C LEU A 41 0.89 0.84 -11.91
N GLU A 42 -0.24 1.42 -11.54
CA GLU A 42 -0.29 2.44 -10.49
C GLU A 42 -1.52 2.29 -9.60
N ILE A 43 -1.27 2.40 -8.30
CA ILE A 43 -2.29 2.54 -7.27
C ILE A 43 -2.03 3.84 -6.53
N ASN A 44 -3.03 4.71 -6.47
CA ASN A 44 -3.00 5.91 -5.65
C ASN A 44 -4.29 6.00 -4.84
N ILE A 45 -4.23 5.50 -3.61
CA ILE A 45 -5.36 5.46 -2.69
C ILE A 45 -4.94 6.16 -1.40
N LEU A 46 -5.25 7.46 -1.35
CA LEU A 46 -5.12 8.27 -0.15
C LEU A 46 -6.40 8.14 0.68
N HIS A 47 -6.26 7.70 1.92
CA HIS A 47 -7.39 7.43 2.81
C HIS A 47 -7.52 8.48 3.91
N THR A 48 -8.75 8.73 4.33
CA THR A 48 -9.05 9.54 5.53
C THR A 48 -8.80 8.74 6.80
N PHE A 49 -8.36 9.45 7.84
CA PHE A 49 -8.33 9.00 9.23
C PHE A 49 -9.68 8.38 9.64
N ASP A 50 -9.67 7.28 10.41
CA ASP A 50 -10.82 6.42 10.82
C ASP A 50 -11.25 5.27 9.87
N GLN A 51 -10.37 4.77 9.00
CA GLN A 51 -10.67 3.55 8.24
C GLN A 51 -10.62 2.28 9.09
N ASN A 52 -11.45 1.30 8.70
CA ASN A 52 -11.39 -0.03 9.27
C ASN A 52 -10.08 -0.73 8.85
N ARG A 53 -9.25 -1.04 9.84
CA ARG A 53 -7.96 -1.74 9.72
C ARG A 53 -8.04 -3.01 8.88
N GLU A 54 -9.16 -3.73 8.93
CA GLU A 54 -9.40 -4.93 8.13
C GLU A 54 -9.36 -4.64 6.62
N TYR A 55 -9.87 -3.48 6.18
CA TYR A 55 -9.84 -3.12 4.75
C TYR A 55 -8.43 -2.77 4.30
N THR A 56 -7.65 -2.05 5.11
CA THR A 56 -6.24 -1.74 4.81
C THR A 56 -5.44 -3.03 4.67
N ASN A 57 -5.63 -3.99 5.59
CA ASN A 57 -4.93 -5.28 5.54
C ASN A 57 -5.32 -6.10 4.29
N LYS A 58 -6.61 -6.14 3.94
CA LYS A 58 -7.07 -6.79 2.70
C LYS A 58 -6.51 -6.11 1.45
N LEU A 59 -6.44 -4.78 1.44
CA LEU A 59 -5.87 -4.02 0.34
C LEU A 59 -4.39 -4.35 0.15
N ILE A 60 -3.57 -4.23 1.21
CA ILE A 60 -2.14 -4.53 1.17
C ILE A 60 -1.90 -5.96 0.68
N LYS A 61 -2.64 -6.94 1.21
CA LYS A 61 -2.54 -8.34 0.79
C LYS A 61 -2.86 -8.52 -0.69
N ALA A 62 -3.96 -7.93 -1.17
CA ALA A 62 -4.34 -8.03 -2.58
C ALA A 62 -3.28 -7.42 -3.50
N ILE A 63 -2.66 -6.30 -3.11
CA ILE A 63 -1.56 -5.68 -3.87
C ILE A 63 -0.37 -6.64 -3.95
N ALA A 64 0.07 -7.17 -2.81
CA ALA A 64 1.22 -8.08 -2.73
C ALA A 64 1.01 -9.35 -3.57
N GLU A 65 -0.22 -9.87 -3.66
CA GLU A 65 -0.53 -11.11 -4.38
C GLU A 65 -0.86 -10.91 -5.87
N LYS A 66 -1.45 -9.77 -6.23
CA LYS A 66 -2.08 -9.58 -7.56
C LYS A 66 -1.45 -8.50 -8.41
N CYS A 67 -0.54 -7.69 -7.89
CA CYS A 67 0.05 -6.56 -8.63
C CYS A 67 1.56 -6.71 -8.90
N PRO A 68 2.02 -7.77 -9.60
CA PRO A 68 3.46 -7.96 -9.86
C PRO A 68 4.07 -6.93 -10.83
N LYS A 69 3.23 -6.18 -11.55
CA LYS A 69 3.64 -5.14 -12.52
C LYS A 69 3.54 -3.72 -11.98
N ILE A 70 3.15 -3.53 -10.72
CA ILE A 70 2.98 -2.20 -10.17
C ILE A 70 4.33 -1.48 -10.14
N GLU A 71 4.31 -0.23 -10.59
CA GLU A 71 5.46 0.66 -10.62
C GLU A 71 5.34 1.77 -9.57
N ASN A 72 4.12 2.26 -9.34
CA ASN A 72 3.85 3.40 -8.46
C ASN A 72 2.77 3.04 -7.44
N LEU A 73 3.08 3.18 -6.15
CA LEU A 73 2.17 2.80 -5.08
C LEU A 73 2.06 3.91 -4.03
N THR A 74 0.85 4.45 -3.86
CA THR A 74 0.49 5.34 -2.75
C THR A 74 -0.65 4.71 -1.95
N ILE A 75 -0.39 4.35 -0.70
CA ILE A 75 -1.36 3.73 0.23
C ILE A 75 -1.10 4.13 1.68
N ASN A 76 -2.06 3.84 2.55
CA ASN A 76 -1.83 3.90 3.99
C ASN A 76 -1.17 2.61 4.51
N ALA A 77 -0.26 2.75 5.45
CA ALA A 77 0.39 1.67 6.18
C ALA A 77 0.46 2.01 7.67
N GLU A 78 0.31 1.00 8.51
CA GLU A 78 0.35 1.12 9.97
C GLU A 78 1.35 0.10 10.52
N LEU A 79 1.85 0.32 11.74
CA LEU A 79 2.86 -0.55 12.34
C LEU A 79 2.43 -2.04 12.37
N GLU A 80 1.15 -2.30 12.57
CA GLU A 80 0.57 -3.65 12.58
C GLU A 80 0.57 -4.36 11.21
N ASN A 81 0.67 -3.62 10.11
CA ASN A 81 0.57 -4.17 8.75
C ASN A 81 1.88 -4.08 7.94
N LEU A 82 2.98 -3.70 8.58
CA LEU A 82 4.31 -3.67 7.97
C LEU A 82 4.75 -5.02 7.39
N GLY A 83 4.23 -6.14 7.92
CA GLY A 83 4.44 -7.46 7.32
C GLY A 83 3.93 -7.55 5.87
N GLY A 84 2.79 -6.95 5.58
CA GLY A 84 2.25 -6.88 4.23
C GLY A 84 3.00 -5.88 3.34
N ILE A 85 3.54 -4.79 3.90
CA ILE A 85 4.44 -3.89 3.16
C ILE A 85 5.71 -4.63 2.73
N LYS A 86 6.29 -5.45 3.61
CA LYS A 86 7.40 -6.34 3.24
C LYS A 86 7.03 -7.28 2.09
N GLU A 87 5.84 -7.89 2.12
CA GLU A 87 5.38 -8.76 1.03
C GLU A 87 5.22 -8.00 -0.30
N ILE A 88 4.73 -6.76 -0.27
CA ILE A 88 4.69 -5.89 -1.46
C ILE A 88 6.10 -5.70 -2.02
N LEU A 89 7.08 -5.30 -1.19
CA LEU A 89 8.45 -5.06 -1.67
C LEU A 89 9.09 -6.33 -2.29
N LEU A 90 8.80 -7.51 -1.75
CA LEU A 90 9.29 -8.78 -2.25
C LEU A 90 8.62 -9.20 -3.58
N ASN A 91 7.31 -9.04 -3.70
CA ASN A 91 6.54 -9.57 -4.83
C ASN A 91 6.40 -8.57 -5.99
N CYS A 92 6.34 -7.28 -5.69
CA CYS A 92 6.21 -6.20 -6.68
C CYS A 92 7.59 -5.77 -7.19
N THR A 93 8.27 -6.66 -7.88
CA THR A 93 9.67 -6.48 -8.34
C THR A 93 9.88 -5.37 -9.38
N GLN A 94 8.81 -4.76 -9.89
CA GLN A 94 8.84 -3.60 -10.80
C GLN A 94 8.55 -2.27 -10.10
N LEU A 95 8.37 -2.28 -8.77
CA LEU A 95 8.05 -1.09 -7.99
C LEU A 95 9.20 -0.07 -8.08
N LYS A 96 8.87 1.15 -8.50
CA LYS A 96 9.78 2.29 -8.70
C LYS A 96 9.60 3.34 -7.61
N MET A 97 8.34 3.59 -7.25
CA MET A 97 7.95 4.57 -6.24
C MET A 97 6.97 3.98 -5.24
N ILE A 98 7.24 4.24 -3.94
CA ILE A 98 6.31 3.95 -2.85
C ILE A 98 6.08 5.19 -1.99
N ASN A 99 4.82 5.52 -1.72
CA ASN A 99 4.40 6.58 -0.82
C ASN A 99 3.49 5.98 0.25
N LEU A 100 3.91 6.13 1.51
CA LEU A 100 3.20 5.56 2.66
C LEU A 100 2.71 6.68 3.58
N SER A 101 1.41 6.67 3.88
CA SER A 101 0.80 7.51 4.92
C SER A 101 0.47 6.69 6.17
N THR A 102 0.55 7.29 7.36
CA THR A 102 0.18 6.64 8.64
C THR A 102 -0.54 7.61 9.57
N ASP A 103 -1.56 7.11 10.27
CA ASP A 103 -2.22 7.81 11.37
C ASP A 103 -1.62 7.44 12.73
N ASN A 104 -0.30 7.31 12.82
CA ASN A 104 0.46 7.02 14.06
C ASN A 104 0.32 8.14 15.12
N LYS A 105 -0.90 8.36 15.62
CA LYS A 105 -1.30 9.36 16.61
C LYS A 105 -0.54 9.20 17.92
N GLU A 106 -0.23 7.96 18.27
CA GLU A 106 0.54 7.59 19.46
C GLU A 106 2.03 7.93 19.32
N LYS A 107 2.49 8.34 18.13
CA LYS A 107 3.90 8.69 17.85
C LYS A 107 4.84 7.56 18.27
N ASN A 108 4.44 6.33 17.97
CA ASN A 108 5.24 5.12 18.15
C ASN A 108 6.45 5.17 17.21
N ASN A 109 7.52 4.47 17.58
CA ASN A 109 8.72 4.36 16.76
C ASN A 109 8.43 3.57 15.47
N CYS A 110 8.91 4.08 14.33
CA CYS A 110 8.68 3.52 13.01
C CYS A 110 9.94 2.92 12.35
N ASP A 111 11.04 2.73 13.10
CA ASP A 111 12.32 2.26 12.54
C ASP A 111 12.19 0.88 11.89
N LYS A 112 11.19 0.09 12.28
CA LYS A 112 10.88 -1.18 11.63
C LYS A 112 10.58 -1.02 10.13
N LEU A 113 9.96 0.09 9.72
CA LEU A 113 9.74 0.38 8.30
C LEU A 113 11.07 0.63 7.58
N LEU A 114 12.01 1.36 8.21
CA LEU A 114 13.34 1.60 7.64
C LEU A 114 14.08 0.27 7.45
N GLU A 115 14.07 -0.60 8.47
CA GLU A 115 14.66 -1.95 8.36
C GLU A 115 14.03 -2.75 7.21
N ILE A 116 12.71 -2.65 7.02
CA ILE A 116 12.01 -3.35 5.94
C ILE A 116 12.45 -2.82 4.57
N LEU A 117 12.52 -1.49 4.42
CA LEU A 117 12.95 -0.86 3.17
C LEU A 117 14.40 -1.21 2.84
N THR A 118 15.32 -1.16 3.80
CA THR A 118 16.74 -1.52 3.60
C THR A 118 16.89 -2.98 3.15
N ASN A 119 16.15 -3.91 3.76
CA ASN A 119 16.40 -5.35 3.56
C ASN A 119 15.58 -6.00 2.44
N TYR A 120 14.43 -5.42 2.07
CA TYR A 120 13.47 -6.09 1.18
C TYR A 120 13.10 -5.29 -0.07
N SER A 121 13.57 -4.04 -0.22
CA SER A 121 13.22 -3.23 -1.40
C SER A 121 13.72 -3.87 -2.70
N PRO A 122 12.90 -3.87 -3.77
CA PRO A 122 13.36 -4.33 -5.07
C PRO A 122 14.39 -3.33 -5.62
N LYS A 123 15.32 -3.82 -6.45
CA LYS A 123 16.36 -2.98 -7.07
C LYS A 123 15.82 -1.86 -7.96
N THR A 124 14.56 -1.96 -8.36
CA THR A 124 13.86 -0.96 -9.17
C THR A 124 13.36 0.23 -8.34
N LEU A 125 13.27 0.09 -7.02
CA LEU A 125 12.77 1.14 -6.14
C LEU A 125 13.83 2.24 -6.02
N TYR A 126 13.52 3.43 -6.52
CA TYR A 126 14.41 4.59 -6.46
C TYR A 126 13.77 5.80 -5.77
N GLU A 127 12.46 5.74 -5.48
CA GLU A 127 11.73 6.80 -4.81
C GLU A 127 10.87 6.23 -3.67
N PHE A 128 11.02 6.79 -2.48
CA PHE A 128 10.12 6.53 -1.38
C PHE A 128 9.78 7.83 -0.66
N SER A 129 8.54 7.94 -0.19
CA SER A 129 8.07 9.09 0.58
C SER A 129 7.21 8.66 1.75
N PHE A 130 7.31 9.42 2.83
CA PHE A 130 6.61 9.21 4.08
C PHE A 130 5.74 10.43 4.35
N ASN A 131 4.43 10.23 4.40
CA ASN A 131 3.47 11.27 4.68
C ASN A 131 2.93 11.14 6.11
N GLU A 132 2.53 12.27 6.70
CA GLU A 132 1.85 12.32 8.00
C GLU A 132 2.74 11.91 9.18
N ASN A 133 2.30 10.97 10.04
CA ASN A 133 2.83 10.80 11.39
C ASN A 133 3.97 9.75 11.51
N TRP A 134 4.76 9.54 10.46
CA TRP A 134 5.94 8.68 10.54
C TRP A 134 6.98 9.28 11.49
N LYS A 135 7.45 8.48 12.44
CA LYS A 135 8.42 8.92 13.45
C LYS A 135 9.58 7.95 13.55
N PHE A 136 10.73 8.38 13.05
CA PHE A 136 11.98 7.63 13.09
C PHE A 136 12.89 8.15 14.20
N SER A 137 13.65 7.25 14.80
CA SER A 137 14.72 7.66 15.72
C SER A 137 15.95 8.14 14.92
N ILE A 138 16.84 8.89 15.59
CA ILE A 138 18.11 9.31 14.99
C ILE A 138 18.94 8.07 14.64
N GLU A 139 19.05 7.11 15.56
CA GLU A 139 19.77 5.85 15.34
C GLU A 139 19.18 5.05 14.15
N GLY A 140 17.86 4.99 14.04
CA GLY A 140 17.18 4.34 12.92
C GLY A 140 17.52 4.99 11.56
N LEU A 141 17.61 6.32 11.52
CA LEU A 141 18.02 7.05 10.32
C LEU A 141 19.52 6.86 10.01
N GLU A 142 20.38 6.83 11.03
CA GLU A 142 21.82 6.56 10.87
C GLU A 142 22.10 5.14 10.33
N ILE A 143 21.29 4.15 10.71
CA ILE A 143 21.40 2.78 10.18
C ILE A 143 20.87 2.71 8.74
N PHE A 144 19.89 3.55 8.40
CA PHE A 144 19.22 3.52 7.11
C PHE A 144 20.06 4.13 5.97
N PHE A 145 20.85 5.18 6.26
CA PHE A 145 21.70 5.89 5.30
C PHE A 145 23.16 5.42 5.33
#